data_AF-A0A7S0NA01-F1
#
_entry.id   AF-A0A7S0NA01-F1
#
_cell.length_a   1.000
_cell.length_b   1.000
_cell.length_c   1.000
_cell.angle_alpha   90.00
_cell.angle_beta   90.00
_cell.angle_gamma   90.00
#
_symmetry.space_group_name_H-M   'P 1'
#
loop_
_entity.id
_entity.type
_entity.pdbx_description
1 polymer ?
#
loop_
_entity_poly.entity_id
_entity_poly.type
_entity_poly.pdbx_seq_one_letter_code
_entity_poly.pdbx_strand_id
1 'polypeptide(L)'
;CKAQSPPVEPALLAFERWQFRCKLQEERVQQQGALTMHDPLFPTTKTPEKGLVEDLKRSGMSAPAARDVARQLAAESVEAVKALQAMTDGCSSGDDESPRWRTAAVTNKHTLDFYNAEHKPKRLLKLTKVHYNKLRALWGAHRAGRTSAQTVGASEVDLDPAEERGLHDAVLCLLLRYNALCGHGFQAAAGEHVFAALRGRVGATLE
;
A
#
# COMPACT_ATOMS: atom_id res chain seq x y z
N CYS A 1 -26.07 -1.62 -34.80
CA CYS A 1 -25.76 -1.78 -33.36
C CYS A 1 -24.62 -2.78 -33.21
N LYS A 2 -23.39 -2.36 -32.89
CA LYS A 2 -22.33 -3.32 -32.55
C LYS A 2 -22.63 -3.87 -31.16
N ALA A 3 -22.96 -5.15 -31.07
CA ALA A 3 -23.04 -5.83 -29.79
C ALA A 3 -21.68 -5.69 -29.10
N GLN A 4 -21.62 -4.97 -27.98
CA GLN A 4 -20.46 -5.01 -27.12
C GLN A 4 -20.37 -6.43 -26.58
N SER A 5 -19.29 -7.13 -26.93
CA SER A 5 -18.97 -8.41 -26.30
C SER A 5 -18.99 -8.24 -24.77
N PRO A 6 -19.47 -9.23 -24.02
CA PRO A 6 -19.49 -9.12 -22.56
C PRO A 6 -18.08 -8.82 -22.04
N PRO A 7 -17.96 -8.02 -20.96
CA PRO A 7 -16.65 -7.72 -20.39
C PRO A 7 -15.97 -9.04 -20.02
N VAL A 8 -14.78 -9.24 -20.57
CA VAL A 8 -13.97 -10.42 -20.28
C VAL A 8 -13.49 -10.31 -18.83
N GLU A 9 -13.78 -11.33 -18.02
CA GLU A 9 -13.28 -11.39 -16.65
C GLU A 9 -11.75 -11.56 -16.70
N PRO A 10 -10.98 -10.64 -16.10
CA PRO A 10 -9.54 -10.76 -16.10
C PRO A 10 -9.12 -12.00 -15.31
N ALA A 11 -8.02 -12.62 -15.72
CA ALA A 11 -7.45 -13.74 -14.97
C ALA A 11 -7.25 -13.34 -13.50
N LEU A 12 -7.47 -14.30 -12.58
CA LEU A 12 -7.29 -14.07 -11.14
C LEU A 12 -5.95 -13.37 -10.87
N LEU A 13 -5.97 -12.31 -10.07
CA LEU A 13 -4.81 -11.50 -9.66
C LEU A 13 -4.07 -10.78 -10.81
N ALA A 14 -4.70 -10.59 -11.98
CA ALA A 14 -4.07 -9.89 -13.11
C ALA A 14 -3.73 -8.43 -12.78
N PHE A 15 -4.57 -7.76 -11.99
CA PHE A 15 -4.32 -6.38 -11.57
C PHE A 15 -3.11 -6.30 -10.63
N GLU A 16 -3.03 -7.15 -9.61
CA GLU A 16 -1.91 -7.20 -8.68
C GLU A 16 -0.59 -7.55 -9.40
N ARG A 17 -0.62 -8.54 -10.31
CA ARG A 17 0.57 -8.88 -11.12
C ARG A 17 1.02 -7.71 -11.97
N TRP A 18 0.09 -7.01 -12.62
CA TRP A 18 0.37 -5.82 -13.41
C TRP A 18 1.04 -4.75 -12.54
N GLN A 19 0.42 -4.41 -11.41
CA GLN A 19 0.91 -3.40 -10.48
C GLN A 19 2.35 -3.72 -10.01
N PHE A 20 2.60 -4.95 -9.52
CA PHE A 20 3.92 -5.33 -9.03
C PHE A 20 4.99 -5.32 -10.12
N ARG A 21 4.66 -5.77 -11.35
CA ARG A 21 5.62 -5.73 -12.48
C ARG A 21 5.97 -4.30 -12.86
N CYS A 22 4.98 -3.41 -12.90
CA CYS A 22 5.23 -2.01 -13.20
C CYS A 22 6.05 -1.33 -12.08
N LYS A 23 5.74 -1.57 -10.80
CA LYS A 23 6.53 -1.03 -9.68
C LYS A 23 7.98 -1.54 -9.69
N LEU A 24 8.20 -2.81 -10.03
CA LEU A 24 9.56 -3.35 -10.21
C LEU A 24 10.30 -2.70 -11.39
N GLN A 25 9.59 -2.40 -12.48
CA GLN A 25 10.18 -1.68 -13.61
C GLN A 25 10.53 -0.23 -13.21
N GLU A 26 9.65 0.45 -12.49
CA GLU A 26 9.89 1.81 -11.98
C GLU A 26 11.08 1.88 -11.06
N GLU A 27 11.26 0.91 -10.15
CA GLU A 27 12.43 0.86 -9.27
C GLU A 27 13.74 0.82 -10.07
N ARG A 28 13.79 0.02 -11.15
CA ARG A 28 14.97 -0.03 -12.05
C ARG A 28 15.20 1.29 -12.77
N VAL A 29 14.14 1.94 -13.22
CA VAL A 29 14.21 3.26 -13.88
C VAL A 29 14.61 4.36 -12.89
N GLN A 30 14.16 4.26 -11.63
CA GLN A 30 14.50 5.17 -10.54
C GLN A 30 15.97 5.06 -10.16
N GLN A 31 16.53 3.85 -10.08
CA GLN A 31 17.96 3.62 -9.87
C GLN A 31 18.83 4.23 -10.96
N GLN A 32 18.28 4.43 -12.16
CA GLN A 32 18.93 5.10 -13.29
C GLN A 32 18.68 6.62 -13.32
N GLY A 33 17.95 7.16 -12.35
CA GLY A 33 17.63 8.60 -12.28
C GLY A 33 16.65 9.09 -13.35
N ALA A 34 15.96 8.19 -14.06
CA ALA A 34 15.11 8.53 -15.20
C ALA A 34 13.60 8.57 -14.88
N LEU A 35 13.22 8.29 -13.63
CA LEU A 35 11.81 8.31 -13.20
C LEU A 35 11.37 9.75 -12.92
N THR A 36 10.45 10.27 -13.74
CA THR A 36 9.99 11.67 -13.63
C THR A 36 8.78 11.85 -12.72
N MET A 37 8.02 10.78 -12.46
CA MET A 37 6.82 10.79 -11.63
C MET A 37 6.79 9.51 -10.81
N HIS A 38 6.56 9.65 -9.50
CA HIS A 38 6.55 8.53 -8.57
C HIS A 38 5.33 8.61 -7.67
N ASP A 39 4.60 7.51 -7.58
CA ASP A 39 3.58 7.27 -6.56
C ASP A 39 3.87 5.91 -5.89
N PRO A 40 3.74 5.80 -4.56
CA PRO A 40 4.08 4.57 -3.85
C PRO A 40 3.08 3.41 -4.07
N LEU A 41 1.93 3.62 -4.71
CA LEU A 41 0.93 2.59 -5.00
C LEU A 41 0.65 2.45 -6.50
N PHE A 42 0.32 3.55 -7.17
CA PHE A 42 -0.06 3.54 -8.57
C PHE A 42 1.16 3.59 -9.49
N PRO A 43 1.25 2.68 -10.48
CA PRO A 43 2.30 2.77 -11.47
C PRO A 43 2.18 4.00 -12.38
N THR A 44 3.32 4.56 -12.79
CA THR A 44 3.46 5.68 -13.73
C THR A 44 4.11 5.24 -15.05
N THR A 45 4.31 3.93 -15.25
CA THR A 45 4.78 3.36 -16.53
C THR A 45 3.82 3.69 -17.66
N LYS A 46 4.32 4.32 -18.74
CA LYS A 46 3.50 4.74 -19.90
C LYS A 46 3.32 3.66 -20.97
N THR A 47 4.05 2.55 -20.86
CA THR A 47 4.04 1.48 -21.86
C THR A 47 3.09 0.36 -21.43
N PRO A 48 2.34 -0.26 -22.36
CA PRO A 48 1.53 -1.43 -22.04
C PRO A 48 2.39 -2.55 -21.45
N GLU A 49 2.08 -2.99 -20.24
CA GLU A 49 2.81 -4.06 -19.55
C GLU A 49 2.54 -5.41 -20.22
N LYS A 50 3.61 -6.10 -20.63
CA LYS A 50 3.52 -7.32 -21.45
C LYS A 50 2.76 -8.45 -20.74
N GLY A 51 2.97 -8.57 -19.43
CA GLY A 51 2.30 -9.51 -18.56
C GLY A 51 0.79 -9.43 -18.57
N LEU A 52 0.28 -8.21 -18.37
CA LEU A 52 -1.15 -7.93 -18.42
C LEU A 52 -1.73 -8.28 -19.79
N VAL A 53 -1.03 -7.98 -20.88
CA VAL A 53 -1.46 -8.38 -22.24
C VAL A 53 -1.60 -9.90 -22.34
N GLU A 54 -0.65 -10.66 -21.81
CA GLU A 54 -0.73 -12.13 -21.79
C GLU A 54 -1.80 -12.68 -20.83
N ASP A 55 -2.07 -12.01 -19.71
CA ASP A 55 -3.19 -12.36 -18.82
C ASP A 55 -4.54 -12.16 -19.53
N LEU A 56 -4.74 -11.02 -20.20
CA LEU A 56 -5.97 -10.71 -20.94
C LEU A 56 -6.19 -11.63 -22.15
N LYS A 57 -5.11 -11.97 -22.86
CA LYS A 57 -5.18 -12.96 -23.95
C LYS A 57 -5.61 -14.34 -23.44
N ARG A 58 -5.12 -14.76 -22.28
CA ARG A 58 -5.54 -16.02 -21.64
C ARG A 58 -7.00 -16.01 -21.21
N SER A 59 -7.55 -14.84 -20.87
CA SER A 59 -8.99 -14.67 -20.66
C SER A 59 -9.82 -14.61 -21.95
N GLY A 60 -9.20 -14.77 -23.13
CA GLY A 60 -9.89 -14.83 -24.42
C GLY A 60 -9.92 -13.52 -25.23
N MET A 61 -9.19 -12.48 -24.80
CA MET A 61 -9.08 -11.25 -25.59
C MET A 61 -8.14 -11.41 -26.79
N SER A 62 -8.44 -10.71 -27.88
CA SER A 62 -7.51 -10.60 -29.02
C SER A 62 -6.27 -9.79 -28.63
N ALA A 63 -5.13 -10.07 -29.26
CA ALA A 63 -3.88 -9.37 -28.95
C ALA A 63 -3.95 -7.84 -29.12
N PRO A 64 -4.61 -7.28 -30.17
CA PRO A 64 -4.81 -5.84 -30.27
C PRO A 64 -5.64 -5.28 -29.13
N ALA A 65 -6.79 -5.90 -28.81
CA ALA A 65 -7.67 -5.44 -27.74
C ALA A 65 -7.00 -5.51 -26.36
N ALA A 66 -6.27 -6.59 -26.07
CA ALA A 66 -5.52 -6.74 -24.83
C ALA A 66 -4.43 -5.66 -24.67
N ARG A 67 -3.72 -5.34 -25.76
CA ARG A 67 -2.72 -4.26 -25.77
C ARG A 67 -3.36 -2.89 -25.56
N ASP A 68 -4.53 -2.65 -26.12
CA ASP A 68 -5.24 -1.36 -25.94
C ASP A 68 -5.77 -1.19 -24.52
N VAL A 69 -6.31 -2.24 -23.89
CA VAL A 69 -6.68 -2.22 -22.45
C VAL A 69 -5.47 -1.97 -21.56
N ALA A 70 -4.35 -2.68 -21.79
CA ALA A 70 -3.13 -2.47 -21.00
C ALA A 70 -2.56 -1.05 -21.16
N ARG A 71 -2.70 -0.45 -22.36
CA ARG A 71 -2.35 0.95 -22.62
C ARG A 71 -3.26 1.91 -21.86
N GLN A 72 -4.57 1.67 -21.91
CA GLN A 72 -5.54 2.52 -21.24
C GLN A 72 -5.33 2.46 -19.72
N LEU A 73 -5.16 1.27 -19.14
CA LEU A 73 -4.89 1.13 -17.70
C LEU A 73 -3.63 1.88 -17.27
N ALA A 74 -2.55 1.80 -18.05
CA ALA A 74 -1.33 2.57 -17.80
C ALA A 74 -1.57 4.10 -17.84
N ALA A 75 -2.36 4.58 -18.81
CA ALA A 75 -2.70 6.00 -18.91
C ALA A 75 -3.58 6.47 -17.73
N GLU A 76 -4.63 5.73 -17.38
CA GLU A 76 -5.52 6.04 -16.25
C GLU A 76 -4.74 6.04 -14.92
N SER A 77 -3.78 5.13 -14.76
CA SER A 77 -2.91 5.11 -13.58
C SER A 77 -2.06 6.38 -13.46
N VAL A 78 -1.51 6.87 -14.57
CA VAL A 78 -0.77 8.15 -14.60
C VAL A 78 -1.67 9.34 -14.28
N GLU A 79 -2.88 9.39 -14.84
CA GLU A 79 -3.83 10.47 -14.55
C GLU A 79 -4.29 10.45 -13.08
N ALA A 80 -4.50 9.25 -12.50
CA ALA A 80 -4.79 9.11 -11.08
C ALA A 80 -3.66 9.68 -10.20
N VAL A 81 -2.40 9.42 -10.54
CA VAL A 81 -1.24 9.99 -9.83
C VAL A 81 -1.21 11.51 -9.94
N LYS A 82 -1.45 12.07 -11.13
CA LYS A 82 -1.52 13.53 -11.30
C LYS A 82 -2.60 14.17 -10.45
N ALA A 83 -3.79 13.55 -10.40
CA ALA A 83 -4.88 14.02 -9.56
C ALA A 83 -4.52 13.98 -8.08
N LEU A 84 -3.84 12.92 -7.62
CA LEU A 84 -3.35 12.79 -6.24
C LEU A 84 -2.29 13.85 -5.89
N GLN A 85 -1.36 14.13 -6.81
CA GLN A 85 -0.35 15.17 -6.64
C GLN A 85 -0.98 16.56 -6.55
N ALA A 86 -1.92 16.89 -7.46
CA ALA A 86 -2.63 18.16 -7.43
C ALA A 86 -3.41 18.38 -6.13
N MET A 87 -4.04 17.33 -5.58
CA MET A 87 -4.69 17.40 -4.26
C MET A 87 -3.68 17.65 -3.14
N THR A 88 -2.51 17.01 -3.20
CA THR A 88 -1.44 17.16 -2.19
C THR A 88 -0.82 18.56 -2.22
N ASP A 89 -0.55 19.09 -3.41
CA ASP A 89 -0.01 20.43 -3.61
C ASP A 89 -1.01 21.50 -3.15
N GLY A 90 -2.31 21.29 -3.45
CA GLY A 90 -3.40 22.14 -2.96
C GLY A 90 -3.51 22.18 -1.44
N CYS A 91 -3.25 21.06 -0.75
CA CYS A 91 -3.20 20.99 0.71
C CYS A 91 -1.95 21.65 1.31
N SER A 92 -0.87 21.84 0.54
CA SER A 92 0.40 22.38 1.02
C SER A 92 0.53 23.90 0.84
N SER A 93 -0.37 24.53 0.08
CA SER A 93 -0.24 25.90 -0.42
C SER A 93 -1.11 26.94 0.30
N GLY A 94 -1.89 26.56 1.31
CA GLY A 94 -2.79 27.46 2.03
C GLY A 94 -2.32 27.73 3.47
N ASP A 95 -2.21 29.01 3.83
CA ASP A 95 -2.11 29.53 5.22
C ASP A 95 -3.39 29.28 6.05
N ASP A 96 -4.23 28.36 5.60
CA ASP A 96 -5.55 28.11 6.18
C ASP A 96 -5.39 27.02 7.25
N GLU A 97 -5.84 27.31 8.47
CA GLU A 97 -6.09 26.37 9.58
C GLU A 97 -7.20 25.35 9.20
N SER A 98 -7.29 24.97 7.93
CA SER A 98 -8.11 23.85 7.47
C SER A 98 -7.68 22.61 8.23
N PRO A 99 -8.63 21.82 8.74
CA PRO A 99 -8.35 20.84 9.75
C PRO A 99 -7.38 19.82 9.16
N ARG A 100 -6.18 19.78 9.73
CA ARG A 100 -5.28 18.63 9.62
C ARG A 100 -6.16 17.40 9.77
N TRP A 101 -6.07 16.52 8.77
CA TRP A 101 -6.72 15.22 8.79
C TRP A 101 -6.65 14.66 10.22
N ARG A 102 -7.79 14.26 10.79
CA ARG A 102 -7.82 13.83 12.18
C ARG A 102 -8.21 12.37 12.27
N THR A 103 -7.28 11.54 12.69
CA THR A 103 -7.58 10.15 12.99
C THR A 103 -8.32 10.02 14.32
N ALA A 104 -9.38 9.22 14.32
CA ALA A 104 -9.99 8.70 15.53
C ALA A 104 -9.63 7.22 15.67
N ALA A 105 -9.20 6.84 16.87
CA ALA A 105 -8.93 5.46 17.26
C ALA A 105 -9.82 5.07 18.45
N VAL A 106 -10.64 4.03 18.28
CA VAL A 106 -11.53 3.53 19.33
C VAL A 106 -11.07 2.16 19.77
N THR A 107 -10.80 2.01 21.07
CA THR A 107 -10.36 0.74 21.65
C THR A 107 -11.56 -0.13 22.02
N ASN A 108 -11.61 -1.34 21.47
CA ASN A 108 -12.56 -2.39 21.80
C ASN A 108 -11.87 -3.49 22.64
N LYS A 109 -12.61 -4.54 23.03
CA LYS A 109 -12.08 -5.63 23.87
C LYS A 109 -10.83 -6.29 23.28
N HIS A 110 -10.83 -6.59 21.98
CA HIS A 110 -9.75 -7.32 21.29
C HIS A 110 -9.15 -6.56 20.09
N THR A 111 -9.77 -5.46 19.67
CA THR A 111 -9.40 -4.71 18.47
C THR A 111 -9.34 -3.22 18.74
N LEU A 112 -8.74 -2.48 17.82
CA LEU A 112 -8.81 -1.05 17.68
C LEU A 112 -9.43 -0.73 16.32
N ASP A 113 -10.29 0.28 16.31
CA ASP A 113 -11.02 0.75 15.15
C ASP A 113 -10.48 2.13 14.76
N PHE A 114 -10.03 2.27 13.51
CA PHE A 114 -9.43 3.50 12.97
C PHE A 114 -10.31 4.08 11.86
N TYR A 115 -10.53 5.39 11.89
CA TYR A 115 -11.28 6.12 10.87
C TYR A 115 -10.96 7.62 10.88
N ASN A 116 -11.31 8.32 9.79
CA ASN A 116 -11.26 9.78 9.75
C ASN A 116 -12.40 10.35 10.63
N ALA A 117 -12.04 11.16 11.63
CA ALA A 117 -12.97 11.74 12.60
C ALA A 117 -14.08 12.59 11.97
N GLU A 118 -13.80 13.27 10.85
CA GLU A 118 -14.73 14.17 10.19
C GLU A 118 -15.82 13.43 9.41
N HIS A 119 -15.49 12.26 8.86
CA HIS A 119 -16.39 11.51 7.99
C HIS A 119 -17.23 10.47 8.73
N LYS A 120 -17.07 10.35 10.07
CA LYS A 120 -17.67 9.29 10.91
C LYS A 120 -17.37 7.88 10.31
N PRO A 121 -17.78 6.71 10.86
CA PRO A 121 -17.17 5.43 10.50
C PRO A 121 -17.66 4.84 9.16
N LYS A 122 -17.74 5.65 8.08
CA LYS A 122 -18.04 5.16 6.73
C LYS A 122 -16.95 4.24 6.18
N ARG A 123 -15.69 4.46 6.57
CA ARG A 123 -14.52 3.65 6.21
C ARG A 123 -13.75 3.28 7.47
N LEU A 124 -14.29 2.30 8.18
CA LEU A 124 -13.72 1.75 9.40
C LEU A 124 -12.66 0.70 9.07
N LEU A 125 -11.44 0.88 9.56
CA LEU A 125 -10.38 -0.11 9.46
C LEU A 125 -10.09 -0.68 10.84
N LYS A 126 -9.92 -2.01 10.92
CA LYS A 126 -9.76 -2.71 12.19
C LYS A 126 -8.38 -3.33 12.31
N LEU A 127 -7.83 -3.28 13.51
CA LEU A 127 -6.57 -3.89 13.85
C LEU A 127 -6.70 -4.63 15.18
N THR A 128 -6.16 -5.84 15.30
CA THR A 128 -6.12 -6.53 16.60
C THR A 128 -5.17 -5.82 17.56
N LYS A 129 -5.41 -5.89 18.88
CA LYS A 129 -4.49 -5.34 19.89
C LYS A 129 -3.05 -5.83 19.76
N VAL A 130 -2.87 -7.12 19.43
CA VAL A 130 -1.53 -7.72 19.23
C VAL A 130 -0.76 -7.00 18.13
N HIS A 131 -1.37 -6.83 16.95
CA HIS A 131 -0.74 -6.11 15.84
C HIS A 131 -0.57 -4.61 16.12
N TYR A 132 -1.51 -3.97 16.81
CA TYR A 132 -1.35 -2.57 17.22
C TYR A 132 -0.14 -2.36 18.13
N ASN A 133 0.02 -3.21 19.14
CA ASN A 133 1.17 -3.16 20.04
C ASN A 133 2.49 -3.39 19.30
N LYS A 134 2.51 -4.30 18.31
CA LYS A 134 3.65 -4.47 17.40
C LYS A 134 3.97 -3.19 16.63
N LEU A 135 2.97 -2.53 16.04
CA LEU A 135 3.16 -1.27 15.32
C LEU A 135 3.64 -0.14 16.24
N ARG A 136 3.11 -0.06 17.47
CA ARG A 136 3.55 0.90 18.49
C ARG A 136 5.03 0.69 18.84
N ALA A 137 5.45 -0.55 19.04
CA ALA A 137 6.86 -0.89 19.32
C ALA A 137 7.77 -0.54 18.13
N LEU A 138 7.36 -0.86 16.91
CA LEU A 138 8.10 -0.52 15.67
C LEU A 138 8.21 1.00 15.49
N TRP A 139 7.14 1.75 15.74
CA TRP A 139 7.13 3.21 15.68
C TRP A 139 8.12 3.82 16.66
N GLY A 140 8.10 3.37 17.92
CA GLY A 140 9.03 3.83 18.94
C GLY A 140 10.50 3.48 18.62
N ALA A 141 10.76 2.29 18.07
CA ALA A 141 12.11 1.92 17.63
C ALA A 141 12.59 2.74 16.44
N HIS A 142 11.75 2.91 15.41
CA HIS A 142 12.09 3.69 14.23
C HIS A 142 12.44 5.15 14.58
N ARG A 143 11.62 5.79 15.44
CA ARG A 143 11.89 7.16 15.91
C ARG A 143 13.17 7.28 16.73
N ALA A 144 13.51 6.25 17.50
CA ALA A 144 14.75 6.20 18.26
C ALA A 144 15.98 5.79 17.42
N GLY A 145 15.82 5.59 16.10
CA GLY A 145 16.90 5.09 15.23
C GLY A 145 17.37 3.67 15.56
N ARG A 146 16.54 2.89 16.28
CA ARG A 146 16.86 1.50 16.65
C ARG A 146 16.49 0.54 15.54
N THR A 147 17.30 -0.50 15.36
CA THR A 147 17.01 -1.57 14.41
C THR A 147 15.96 -2.55 14.98
N SER A 148 15.27 -3.28 14.10
CA SER A 148 14.22 -4.26 14.47
C SER A 148 14.71 -5.35 15.44
N ALA A 149 16.01 -5.65 15.45
CA ALA A 149 16.62 -6.61 16.38
C ALA A 149 16.68 -6.08 17.82
N GLN A 150 16.66 -4.77 18.02
CA GLN A 150 16.69 -4.10 19.34
C GLN A 150 15.28 -3.82 19.89
N THR A 151 14.22 -4.21 19.15
CA THR A 151 12.83 -3.93 19.51
C THR A 151 12.18 -5.05 20.32
N VAL A 152 12.75 -6.26 20.30
CA VAL A 152 12.24 -7.42 21.03
C VAL A 152 12.55 -7.23 22.52
N GLY A 153 11.52 -6.95 23.32
CA GLY A 153 11.65 -6.68 24.76
C GLY A 153 11.69 -5.20 25.15
N ALA A 154 11.49 -4.28 24.19
CA ALA A 154 11.24 -2.89 24.54
C ALA A 154 9.92 -2.80 25.33
N SER A 155 10.00 -2.38 26.59
CA SER A 155 8.83 -2.01 27.40
C SER A 155 7.93 -1.06 26.62
N GLU A 156 6.62 -1.12 26.87
CA GLU A 156 5.66 -0.17 26.30
C GLU A 156 6.21 1.24 26.46
N VAL A 157 6.56 1.88 25.33
CA VAL A 157 6.99 3.26 25.36
C VAL A 157 5.74 4.08 25.63
N ASP A 158 5.72 4.76 26.77
CA ASP A 158 4.74 5.79 27.06
C ASP A 158 4.97 6.91 26.06
N LEU A 159 4.09 6.97 25.07
CA LEU A 159 4.05 8.04 24.08
C LEU A 159 3.28 9.20 24.70
N ASP A 160 3.79 10.41 24.52
CA ASP A 160 2.98 11.58 24.85
C ASP A 160 1.74 11.66 23.92
N PRO A 161 0.71 12.46 24.28
CA PRO A 161 -0.50 12.53 23.47
C PRO A 161 -0.28 13.00 22.03
N ALA A 162 0.75 13.79 21.74
CA ALA A 162 1.07 14.25 20.39
C ALA A 162 1.73 13.14 19.56
N GLU A 163 2.63 12.37 20.16
CA GLU A 163 3.24 11.20 19.55
C GLU A 163 2.23 10.08 19.29
N GLU A 164 1.30 9.87 20.22
CA GLU A 164 0.22 8.90 20.03
C GLU A 164 -0.70 9.29 18.86
N ARG A 165 -1.04 10.58 18.71
CA ARG A 165 -1.76 11.07 17.53
C ARG A 165 -0.97 10.81 16.24
N GLY A 166 0.33 11.10 16.24
CA GLY A 166 1.19 10.82 15.08
C GLY A 166 1.25 9.33 14.71
N LEU A 167 1.28 8.45 15.72
CA LEU A 167 1.17 7.01 15.51
C LEU A 167 -0.19 6.64 14.90
N HIS A 168 -1.29 7.13 15.44
CA HIS A 168 -2.63 6.81 14.92
C HIS A 168 -2.82 7.25 13.48
N ASP A 169 -2.33 8.45 13.16
CA ASP A 169 -2.30 8.95 11.80
C ASP A 169 -1.51 8.02 10.87
N ALA A 170 -0.29 7.66 11.25
CA ALA A 170 0.52 6.73 10.47
C ALA A 170 -0.14 5.35 10.31
N VAL A 171 -0.77 4.83 11.36
CA VAL A 171 -1.49 3.54 11.33
C VAL A 171 -2.70 3.60 10.40
N LEU A 172 -3.51 4.66 10.44
CA LEU A 172 -4.64 4.78 9.52
C LEU A 172 -4.18 4.90 8.06
N CYS A 173 -3.12 5.66 7.77
CA CYS A 173 -2.48 5.70 6.45
C CYS A 173 -1.97 4.32 5.99
N LEU A 174 -1.29 3.59 6.89
CA LEU A 174 -0.82 2.23 6.65
C LEU A 174 -1.98 1.30 6.29
N LEU A 175 -3.03 1.28 7.10
CA LEU A 175 -4.19 0.42 6.89
C LEU A 175 -4.91 0.77 5.59
N LEU A 176 -5.08 2.07 5.28
CA LEU A 176 -5.67 2.52 4.02
C LEU A 176 -4.84 2.05 2.82
N ARG A 177 -3.51 2.15 2.92
CA ARG A 177 -2.58 1.70 1.88
C ARG A 177 -2.69 0.19 1.64
N TYR A 178 -2.60 -0.61 2.69
CA TYR A 178 -2.67 -2.07 2.56
C TYR A 178 -4.07 -2.55 2.15
N ASN A 179 -5.13 -1.85 2.55
CA ASN A 179 -6.48 -2.12 2.07
C ASN A 179 -6.65 -1.77 0.59
N ALA A 180 -6.03 -0.68 0.12
CA ALA A 180 -6.06 -0.28 -1.29
C ALA A 180 -5.15 -1.13 -2.19
N LEU A 181 -4.05 -1.68 -1.64
CA LEU A 181 -3.14 -2.58 -2.35
C LEU A 181 -3.81 -3.92 -2.71
N CYS A 182 -4.89 -4.31 -2.02
CA CYS A 182 -5.53 -5.61 -2.19
C CYS A 182 -4.50 -6.77 -2.03
N GLY A 183 -4.65 -7.87 -2.76
CA GLY A 183 -3.68 -8.99 -2.72
C GLY A 183 -4.07 -10.21 -1.90
N HIS A 184 -5.37 -10.37 -1.56
CA HIS A 184 -5.86 -11.64 -1.04
C HIS A 184 -5.53 -12.77 -2.05
N GLY A 185 -4.76 -13.76 -1.62
CA GLY A 185 -4.32 -14.87 -2.49
C GLY A 185 -3.04 -14.62 -3.28
N PHE A 186 -2.39 -13.45 -3.16
CA PHE A 186 -1.10 -13.18 -3.82
C PHE A 186 0.12 -13.56 -2.97
N GLN A 187 -0.04 -13.56 -1.64
CA GLN A 187 1.05 -13.78 -0.70
C GLN A 187 0.62 -14.67 0.45
N ALA A 188 1.60 -15.32 1.09
CA ALA A 188 1.43 -16.12 2.29
C ALA A 188 2.53 -15.77 3.30
N ALA A 189 2.16 -15.71 4.57
CA ALA A 189 3.13 -15.54 5.64
C ALA A 189 3.81 -16.89 5.94
N ALA A 190 5.13 -16.85 6.14
CA ALA A 190 5.84 -17.98 6.72
C ALA A 190 5.59 -18.04 8.24
N GLY A 191 5.57 -19.25 8.80
CA GLY A 191 5.44 -19.43 10.26
C GLY A 191 6.73 -19.06 10.99
N GLU A 192 6.61 -18.76 12.30
CA GLU A 192 7.75 -18.36 13.15
C GLU A 192 8.91 -19.36 13.14
N HIS A 193 8.61 -20.66 13.07
CA HIS A 193 9.63 -21.71 12.99
C HIS A 193 10.50 -21.61 11.73
N VAL A 194 9.95 -21.13 10.61
CA VAL A 194 10.70 -20.90 9.37
C VAL A 194 11.69 -19.76 9.59
N PHE A 195 11.24 -18.64 10.17
CA PHE A 195 12.12 -17.52 10.50
C PHE A 195 13.20 -17.90 11.52
N ALA A 196 12.87 -18.73 12.52
CA ALA A 196 13.84 -19.23 13.49
C ALA A 196 14.92 -20.08 12.82
N ALA A 197 14.53 -20.97 11.89
CA ALA A 197 15.47 -21.76 11.11
C ALA A 197 16.35 -20.89 10.21
N LEU A 198 15.78 -19.91 9.51
CA LEU A 198 16.55 -18.97 8.67
C LEU A 198 17.58 -18.19 9.50
N ARG A 199 17.18 -17.67 10.67
CA ARG A 199 18.08 -16.96 11.57
C ARG A 199 19.21 -17.87 12.09
N GLY A 200 18.87 -19.07 12.55
CA GLY A 200 19.84 -19.98 13.15
C GLY A 200 20.79 -20.66 12.15
N ARG A 201 20.33 -20.90 10.92
CA ARG A 201 21.09 -21.65 9.91
C ARG A 201 21.85 -20.78 8.93
N VAL A 202 21.27 -19.66 8.52
CA VAL A 202 21.86 -18.78 7.50
C VAL A 202 22.11 -17.36 7.99
N GLY A 203 21.88 -17.08 9.27
CA GLY A 203 22.13 -15.77 9.87
C GLY A 203 21.21 -14.68 9.32
N ALA A 204 20.02 -15.02 8.82
CA ALA A 204 19.09 -14.04 8.27
C ALA A 204 18.62 -13.06 9.36
N THR A 205 18.84 -11.76 9.12
CA THR A 205 18.44 -10.66 10.01
C THR A 205 17.48 -9.66 9.38
N LEU A 206 17.17 -9.82 8.09
CA LEU A 206 16.31 -8.95 7.31
C LEU A 206 15.29 -9.81 6.55
N GLU A 207 14.07 -9.28 6.42
CA GLU A 207 12.99 -9.83 5.58
C GLU A 207 13.01 -9.15 4.21
#